data_AF-A0AAQ0TKY8-F1
#
_entry.id   AF-A0AAQ0TKY8-F1
#
_cell.length_a   1.000
_cell.length_b   1.000
_cell.length_c   1.000
_cell.angle_alpha   90.00
_cell.angle_beta   90.00
_cell.angle_gamma   90.00
#
_symmetry.space_group_name_H-M   'P 1'
#
loop_
_entity.id
_entity.type
_entity.pdbx_description
1 polymer ?
#
loop_
_entity_poly.entity_id
_entity_poly.type
_entity_poly.pdbx_seq_one_letter_code
_entity_poly.pdbx_strand_id
1 'polypeptide(L)'
;MTRGILTMNLDFSKFTPEELTGLSITLPLGHLLEVVEHTAERAIEKFKEEVLPAMLSADKDPLIPRKEVMRILGICANTLRNWRKSQYLEATLLGGKVYYKTSAVNTILEKYGKEHI
;
A
#
# COMPACT_ATOMS: atom_id res chain seq x y z
N MET A 1 30.33 -36.12 41.29
CA MET A 1 30.88 -35.38 40.13
C MET A 1 29.77 -34.52 39.55
N THR A 2 29.73 -33.24 39.90
CA THR A 2 28.73 -32.27 39.44
C THR A 2 29.08 -31.86 38.01
N ARG A 3 28.23 -32.22 37.04
CA ARG A 3 28.36 -31.78 35.65
C ARG A 3 27.98 -30.29 35.60
N GLY A 4 28.98 -29.41 35.53
CA GLY A 4 28.77 -27.99 35.28
C GLY A 4 28.23 -27.80 33.86
N ILE A 5 27.03 -27.23 33.74
CA ILE A 5 26.49 -26.81 32.44
C ILE A 5 27.13 -25.45 32.13
N LEU A 6 28.03 -25.42 31.16
CA LEU A 6 28.55 -24.17 30.60
C LEU A 6 27.46 -23.58 29.71
N THR A 7 26.90 -22.44 30.12
CA THR A 7 25.99 -21.65 29.28
C THR A 7 26.83 -20.71 28.44
N MET A 8 26.71 -20.82 27.11
CA MET A 8 27.38 -19.94 26.17
C MET A 8 26.32 -19.10 25.45
N ASN A 9 26.34 -17.78 25.65
CA ASN A 9 25.47 -16.87 24.91
C ASN A 9 26.09 -16.59 23.56
N LEU A 10 25.44 -17.06 22.49
CA LEU A 10 25.86 -16.85 21.11
C LEU A 10 24.97 -15.78 20.47
N ASP A 11 25.61 -14.74 19.93
CA ASP A 11 24.93 -13.69 19.17
C ASP A 11 24.99 -14.03 17.67
N PHE A 12 23.90 -14.58 17.16
CA PHE A 12 23.79 -15.01 15.76
C PHE A 12 23.72 -13.84 14.76
N SER A 13 23.56 -12.60 15.23
CA SER A 13 23.49 -11.42 14.34
C SER A 13 24.81 -11.06 13.67
N LYS A 14 25.92 -11.64 14.14
CA LYS A 14 27.29 -11.34 13.68
C LYS A 14 27.83 -12.35 12.67
N PHE A 15 27.09 -13.42 12.39
CA PHE A 15 27.52 -14.48 11.50
C PHE A 15 26.87 -14.32 10.13
N THR A 16 27.62 -14.62 9.08
CA THR A 16 27.06 -14.74 7.73
C THR A 16 26.45 -16.14 7.54
N PRO A 17 25.50 -16.32 6.61
CA PRO A 17 24.88 -17.62 6.35
C PRO A 17 25.89 -18.73 6.04
N GLU A 18 27.00 -18.38 5.40
CA GLU A 18 28.09 -19.30 5.04
C GLU A 18 28.85 -19.80 6.27
N GLU A 19 29.05 -18.95 7.28
CA GLU A 19 29.73 -19.28 8.54
C GLU A 19 28.89 -20.20 9.44
N LEU A 20 27.58 -20.25 9.21
CA LEU A 20 26.63 -21.10 9.94
C LEU A 20 26.44 -22.48 9.30
N THR A 21 26.95 -22.71 8.09
CA THR A 21 26.74 -23.97 7.34
C THR A 21 27.30 -25.20 8.04
N GLY A 22 28.34 -25.04 8.86
CA GLY A 22 28.94 -26.12 9.64
C GLY A 22 28.28 -26.39 11.00
N LEU A 23 27.27 -25.59 11.38
CA LEU A 23 26.66 -25.65 12.70
C LEU A 23 25.34 -26.42 12.66
N SER A 24 25.23 -27.49 13.45
CA SER A 24 23.97 -28.20 13.66
C SER A 24 23.49 -27.99 15.09
N ILE A 25 22.23 -27.61 15.24
CA ILE A 25 21.57 -27.45 16.53
C ILE A 25 20.46 -28.48 16.67
N THR A 26 20.41 -29.14 17.82
CA THR A 26 19.27 -30.00 18.17
C THR A 26 18.28 -29.19 18.97
N LEU A 27 17.09 -29.00 18.42
CA LEU A 27 16.02 -28.21 19.01
C LEU A 27 14.79 -29.09 19.22
N PRO A 28 14.10 -28.99 20.37
CA PRO A 28 12.74 -29.50 20.51
C PRO A 28 11.80 -28.90 19.45
N LEU A 29 10.90 -29.71 18.91
CA LEU A 29 10.01 -29.30 17.81
C LEU A 29 9.13 -28.09 18.16
N GLY A 30 8.75 -27.93 19.44
CA GLY A 30 7.95 -26.79 19.90
C GLY A 30 8.66 -25.44 19.70
N HIS A 31 9.96 -25.37 19.94
CA HIS A 31 10.72 -24.13 19.73
C HIS A 31 10.91 -23.81 18.24
N LEU A 32 10.91 -24.83 17.37
CA LEU A 32 10.94 -24.60 15.93
C LEU A 32 9.64 -23.94 15.46
N LEU A 33 8.49 -24.35 16.02
CA LEU A 33 7.20 -23.75 15.73
C LEU A 33 7.16 -22.27 16.14
N GLU A 34 7.63 -21.96 17.37
CA GLU A 34 7.72 -20.58 17.87
C GLU A 34 8.58 -19.68 16.97
N VAL A 35 9.72 -20.20 16.47
CA VAL A 35 10.60 -19.45 15.55
C VAL A 35 9.90 -19.17 14.23
N VAL A 36 9.15 -20.12 13.68
CA VAL A 36 8.41 -19.95 12.42
C VAL A 36 7.31 -18.91 12.58
N GLU A 37 6.53 -18.99 13.66
CA GLU A 37 5.44 -18.04 13.95
C GLU A 37 5.99 -16.62 14.12
N HIS A 38 7.03 -16.43 14.93
CA HIS A 38 7.65 -15.11 15.12
C HIS A 38 8.29 -14.56 13.85
N THR A 39 8.88 -15.41 13.01
CA THR A 39 9.46 -14.96 11.73
C THR A 39 8.34 -14.51 10.78
N ALA A 40 7.22 -15.21 10.75
CA ALA A 40 6.06 -14.85 9.94
C ALA A 40 5.43 -13.52 10.39
N GLU A 41 5.21 -13.35 11.70
CA GLU A 41 4.70 -12.10 12.27
C GLU A 41 5.59 -10.91 11.92
N ARG A 42 6.91 -11.06 12.11
CA ARG A 42 7.89 -10.00 11.83
C ARG A 42 7.99 -9.66 10.35
N ALA A 43 7.82 -10.65 9.46
CA ALA A 43 7.75 -10.41 8.02
C ALA A 43 6.49 -9.62 7.64
N ILE A 44 5.35 -9.94 8.25
CA ILE A 44 4.09 -9.22 8.05
C ILE A 44 4.19 -7.78 8.56
N GLU A 45 4.81 -7.56 9.73
CA GLU A 45 5.04 -6.22 10.27
C GLU A 45 5.92 -5.37 9.35
N LYS A 46 7.06 -5.89 8.90
CA LYS A 46 7.92 -5.19 7.94
C LYS A 46 7.19 -4.86 6.64
N PHE A 47 6.38 -5.79 6.13
CA PHE A 47 5.56 -5.53 4.94
C PHE A 47 4.54 -4.41 5.19
N LYS A 48 3.89 -4.38 6.36
CA LYS A 48 2.96 -3.31 6.74
C LYS A 48 3.66 -1.96 6.91
N GLU A 49 4.91 -1.92 7.35
CA GLU A 49 5.64 -0.67 7.54
C GLU A 49 6.23 -0.13 6.24
N GLU A 50 6.76 -1.00 5.38
CA GLU A 50 7.51 -0.57 4.19
C GLU A 50 6.64 -0.52 2.94
N VAL A 51 5.77 -1.53 2.74
CA VAL A 51 5.03 -1.70 1.48
C VAL A 51 3.65 -1.06 1.53
N LEU A 52 2.94 -1.20 2.64
CA LEU A 52 1.58 -0.65 2.77
C LEU A 52 1.53 0.88 2.59
N PRO A 53 2.45 1.70 3.14
CA PRO A 53 2.42 3.15 2.91
C PRO A 53 2.74 3.53 1.46
N ALA A 54 3.64 2.80 0.81
CA ALA A 54 3.95 3.00 -0.61
C ALA A 54 2.71 2.72 -1.47
N MET A 55 1.98 1.62 -1.21
CA MET A 55 0.74 1.31 -1.94
C MET A 55 -0.39 2.29 -1.63
N LEU A 56 -0.55 2.72 -0.37
CA LEU A 56 -1.57 3.70 0.03
C LEU A 56 -1.26 5.11 -0.49
N SER A 57 -0.01 5.44 -0.77
CA SER A 57 0.38 6.71 -1.38
C SER A 57 0.12 6.73 -2.89
N ALA A 58 0.20 5.57 -3.55
CA ALA A 58 -0.03 5.43 -4.99
C ALA A 58 -1.52 5.49 -5.39
N ASP A 59 -2.46 5.19 -4.48
CA ASP A 59 -3.89 5.04 -4.80
C ASP A 59 -4.79 6.14 -4.20
N LYS A 60 -4.21 7.25 -3.74
CA LYS A 60 -4.98 8.43 -3.30
C LYS A 60 -5.13 9.42 -4.42
N ASP A 61 -5.78 9.03 -5.50
CA ASP A 61 -6.30 10.03 -6.44
C ASP A 61 -7.38 10.84 -5.72
N PRO A 62 -7.15 12.14 -5.41
CA PRO A 62 -8.08 12.90 -4.60
C PRO A 62 -9.43 12.99 -5.31
N LEU A 63 -10.49 12.84 -4.52
CA LEU A 63 -11.85 12.85 -5.04
C LEU A 63 -12.45 14.25 -4.99
N ILE A 64 -12.86 14.75 -6.15
CA ILE A 64 -13.41 16.09 -6.33
C ILE A 64 -14.95 16.01 -6.37
N PRO A 65 -15.66 16.81 -5.56
CA PRO A 65 -17.12 16.82 -5.57
C PRO A 65 -17.66 17.46 -6.85
N ARG A 66 -18.83 17.01 -7.30
CA ARG A 66 -19.51 17.49 -8.53
C ARG A 66 -19.48 19.00 -8.76
N LYS A 67 -19.76 19.81 -7.72
CA LYS A 67 -19.80 21.28 -7.84
C LYS A 67 -18.44 21.89 -8.20
N GLU A 68 -17.37 21.27 -7.71
CA GLU A 68 -16.00 21.73 -7.94
C GLU A 68 -15.55 21.39 -9.36
N VAL A 69 -15.85 20.16 -9.83
CA VAL A 69 -15.59 19.74 -11.22
C VAL A 69 -16.25 20.67 -12.23
N MET A 70 -17.50 21.10 -11.96
CA MET A 70 -18.20 22.06 -12.82
C MET A 70 -17.48 23.41 -12.91
N ARG A 71 -16.88 23.87 -11.80
CA ARG A 71 -16.13 25.13 -11.78
C ARG A 71 -14.80 25.01 -12.52
N ILE A 72 -14.08 23.91 -12.29
CA ILE A 72 -12.78 23.62 -12.91
C ILE A 72 -12.92 23.51 -14.43
N LEU A 73 -13.93 22.78 -14.90
CA LEU A 73 -14.14 22.53 -16.34
C LEU A 73 -15.00 23.60 -17.02
N GLY A 74 -15.57 24.56 -16.27
CA GLY A 74 -16.47 25.58 -16.83
C GLY A 74 -17.77 25.03 -17.45
N ILE A 75 -18.19 23.81 -17.07
CA ILE A 75 -19.35 23.12 -17.68
C ILE A 75 -20.59 23.15 -16.79
N CYS A 76 -21.76 23.10 -17.43
CA CYS A 76 -23.03 23.03 -16.71
C CYS A 76 -23.34 21.62 -16.18
N ALA A 77 -24.30 21.54 -15.26
CA ALA A 77 -24.73 20.31 -14.60
C ALA A 77 -25.23 19.23 -15.59
N ASN A 78 -25.88 19.65 -16.68
CA ASN A 78 -26.41 18.75 -17.70
C ASN A 78 -25.28 18.11 -18.51
N THR A 79 -24.28 18.88 -18.92
CA THR A 79 -23.09 18.37 -19.61
C THR A 79 -22.38 17.31 -18.76
N LEU A 80 -22.11 17.62 -17.47
CA LEU A 80 -21.45 16.68 -16.56
C LEU A 80 -22.29 15.41 -16.31
N ARG A 81 -23.63 15.51 -16.35
CA ARG A 81 -24.52 14.34 -16.26
C ARG A 81 -24.44 13.48 -17.52
N ASN A 82 -24.40 14.10 -18.70
CA ASN A 82 -24.28 13.39 -19.97
C ASN A 82 -22.93 12.68 -20.07
N TRP A 83 -21.84 13.33 -19.67
CA TRP A 83 -20.49 12.74 -19.66
C TRP A 83 -20.37 11.55 -18.71
N ARG A 84 -21.04 11.60 -17.56
CA ARG A 84 -21.15 10.43 -16.68
C ARG A 84 -21.89 9.28 -17.37
N LYS A 85 -23.02 9.57 -18.02
CA LYS A 85 -23.83 8.56 -18.72
C LYS A 85 -23.09 7.93 -19.89
N SER A 86 -22.33 8.72 -20.65
CA SER A 86 -21.53 8.26 -21.79
C SER A 86 -20.18 7.67 -21.39
N GLN A 87 -19.89 7.53 -20.08
CA GLN A 87 -18.61 7.06 -19.55
C GLN A 87 -17.39 7.87 -20.02
N TYR A 88 -17.62 9.10 -20.44
CA TYR A 88 -16.57 10.02 -20.86
C TYR A 88 -15.76 10.54 -19.67
N LEU A 89 -16.44 10.71 -18.52
CA LEU A 89 -15.82 11.04 -17.24
C LEU A 89 -16.38 10.11 -16.17
N GLU A 90 -15.55 9.18 -15.71
CA GLU A 90 -15.91 8.19 -14.70
C GLU A 90 -16.13 8.87 -13.34
N ALA A 91 -17.18 8.43 -12.63
CA ALA A 91 -17.59 9.02 -11.37
C ALA A 91 -17.79 7.94 -10.31
N THR A 92 -17.32 8.21 -9.10
CA THR A 92 -17.47 7.31 -7.95
C THR A 92 -18.57 7.82 -7.04
N LEU A 93 -19.45 6.91 -6.60
CA LEU A 93 -20.52 7.24 -5.68
C LEU A 93 -20.10 6.88 -4.25
N LEU A 94 -20.01 7.89 -3.38
CA LEU A 94 -19.63 7.74 -1.97
C LEU A 94 -20.66 8.45 -1.09
N GLY A 95 -21.31 7.69 -0.20
CA GLY A 95 -22.30 8.24 0.74
C GLY A 95 -23.44 9.00 0.05
N GLY A 96 -23.92 8.51 -1.10
CA GLY A 96 -24.99 9.15 -1.88
C GLY A 96 -24.58 10.40 -2.65
N LYS A 97 -23.31 10.83 -2.55
CA LYS A 97 -22.75 11.95 -3.32
C LYS A 97 -21.84 11.43 -4.43
N VAL A 98 -21.78 12.18 -5.52
CA VAL A 98 -20.97 11.83 -6.69
C VAL A 98 -19.66 12.62 -6.66
N TYR A 99 -18.56 11.87 -6.79
CA TYR A 99 -17.21 12.37 -6.84
C TYR A 99 -16.52 11.94 -8.14
N TYR A 100 -15.45 12.64 -8.45
CA TYR A 100 -14.65 12.41 -9.64
C TYR A 100 -13.19 12.36 -9.25
N LYS A 101 -12.43 11.48 -9.88
CA LYS A 101 -10.98 11.38 -9.72
C LYS A 101 -10.29 12.63 -10.27
N THR A 102 -9.32 13.17 -9.54
CA THR A 102 -8.56 14.36 -9.97
C THR A 102 -7.79 14.07 -11.26
N SER A 103 -7.19 12.89 -11.40
CA SER A 103 -6.49 12.49 -12.63
C SER A 103 -7.39 12.53 -13.87
N ALA A 104 -8.64 12.06 -13.73
CA ALA A 104 -9.60 12.03 -14.83
C ALA A 104 -10.03 13.44 -15.25
N VAL A 105 -10.22 14.34 -14.28
CA VAL A 105 -10.52 15.76 -14.56
C VAL A 105 -9.34 16.45 -15.24
N ASN A 106 -8.11 16.22 -14.75
CA ASN A 106 -6.89 16.77 -15.35
C ASN A 106 -6.66 16.26 -16.78
N THR A 107 -6.94 14.99 -17.05
CA THR A 107 -6.84 14.42 -18.40
C THR A 107 -7.76 15.14 -19.39
N ILE A 108 -8.97 15.54 -18.95
CA ILE A 108 -9.90 16.30 -19.78
C ILE A 108 -9.37 17.73 -19.99
N LEU A 109 -8.85 18.37 -18.95
CA LEU A 109 -8.22 19.68 -19.05
C LEU A 109 -7.03 19.68 -20.03
N GLU A 110 -6.19 18.66 -20.01
CA GLU A 110 -5.06 18.57 -20.93
C GLU A 110 -5.50 18.37 -22.39
N LYS A 111 -6.57 17.58 -22.60
CA LYS A 111 -7.08 17.28 -23.94
C LYS A 111 -7.86 18.44 -24.57
N TYR A 112 -8.63 19.19 -23.77
CA TYR A 112 -9.59 20.19 -24.27
C TYR A 112 -9.35 21.60 -23.72
N GLY A 113 -8.50 21.78 -22.71
CA GLY A 113 -8.17 23.07 -22.11
C GLY A 113 -7.11 23.88 -22.86
N LYS A 114 -6.52 23.36 -23.94
CA LYS A 114 -5.56 24.09 -24.78
C LYS A 114 -6.20 25.07 -25.76
N GLU A 115 -7.52 25.07 -25.92
CA GLU A 115 -8.23 25.96 -26.87
C GLU A 115 -8.77 27.25 -26.23
N HIS A 116 -8.51 27.49 -24.94
CA HIS A 116 -8.98 28.68 -24.22
C HIS A 116 -7.86 29.42 -23.48
N ILE A 117 -6.73 29.66 -24.16
CA ILE A 117 -5.75 30.71 -23.80
C ILE A 117 -5.52 31.60 -25.02
#